data_AF-A0AAX2M8F7-F1
#
_entry.id   AF-A0AAX2M8F7-F1
#
_cell.length_a   1.000
_cell.length_b   1.000
_cell.length_c   1.000
_cell.angle_alpha   90.00
_cell.angle_beta   90.00
_cell.angle_gamma   90.00
#
_symmetry.space_group_name_H-M   'P 1'
#
loop_
_entity.id
_entity.type
_entity.pdbx_description
1 polymer ?
#
loop_
_entity_poly.entity_id
_entity_poly.type
_entity_poly.pdbx_seq_one_letter_code
_entity_poly.pdbx_strand_id
1 'polypeptide(L)'
;MSKGTSIIVRVPVRLTGNLATTSDSEFSYGIREIHPIDRQCGNSPDYLAKVKYKTLSDQDATPIIVPLDWAEQAVESDSRFIASVKILGALKDDVVKWKGRDGTDVQMTAGSAIQDPVDNSNIGYVYTAAIPMPTHLDYRASVELLRNNQMKVQKQVVSDMNDTKPEALGNKPMLVVHDCSERRCTLTWRATVPYRVTPDLGVGLAALRENPKFAAVLPKNIFSLDYRSAWQNHQDFAGLSDKKLLPAINRVLYQGSNDSFMTRNTAMPHTGDFSLMFEPSARQ
;
A
#
# COMPACT_ATOMS: atom_id res chain seq x y z
N MET A 1 -24.49 -28.91 -37.07
CA MET A 1 -24.51 -27.48 -36.72
C MET A 1 -23.72 -27.31 -35.44
N SER A 2 -22.58 -26.63 -35.51
CA SER A 2 -21.63 -26.43 -34.41
C SER A 2 -22.21 -25.53 -33.32
N LYS A 3 -21.97 -25.90 -32.06
CA LYS A 3 -22.33 -25.10 -30.88
C LYS A 3 -21.72 -23.71 -31.02
N GLY A 4 -22.57 -22.68 -30.98
CA GLY A 4 -22.18 -21.28 -31.11
C GLY A 4 -21.11 -20.90 -30.07
N THR A 5 -20.00 -20.35 -30.56
CA THR A 5 -18.90 -19.85 -29.75
C THR A 5 -19.44 -18.71 -28.87
N SER A 6 -19.46 -18.93 -27.55
CA SER A 6 -19.90 -17.90 -26.59
C SER A 6 -18.79 -16.87 -26.44
N ILE A 7 -19.02 -15.63 -26.86
CA ILE A 7 -18.09 -14.51 -26.61
C ILE A 7 -18.55 -13.82 -25.33
N ILE A 8 -17.70 -13.84 -24.30
CA ILE A 8 -17.95 -13.14 -23.04
C ILE A 8 -17.35 -11.73 -23.16
N VAL A 9 -18.20 -10.72 -23.31
CA VAL A 9 -17.81 -9.31 -23.27
C VAL A 9 -18.07 -8.76 -21.87
N ARG A 10 -17.03 -8.25 -21.21
CA ARG A 10 -17.15 -7.56 -19.92
C ARG A 10 -17.19 -6.06 -20.17
N VAL A 11 -18.36 -5.44 -20.00
CA VAL A 11 -18.53 -3.98 -20.12
C VAL A 11 -18.58 -3.37 -18.73
N PRO A 12 -17.71 -2.42 -18.38
CA PRO A 12 -17.86 -1.64 -17.16
C PRO A 12 -19.06 -0.71 -17.31
N VAL A 13 -20.09 -0.89 -16.47
CA VAL A 13 -21.28 -0.03 -16.46
C VAL A 13 -21.22 0.85 -15.22
N ARG A 14 -21.30 2.18 -15.42
CA ARG A 14 -21.49 3.15 -14.35
C ARG A 14 -22.98 3.40 -14.19
N LEU A 15 -23.54 3.05 -13.04
CA LEU A 15 -24.91 3.41 -12.69
C LEU A 15 -24.91 4.89 -12.29
N THR A 16 -25.71 5.71 -12.98
CA THR A 16 -25.88 7.15 -12.66
C THR A 16 -27.36 7.39 -12.36
N GLY A 17 -27.64 8.10 -11.26
CA GLY A 17 -29.00 8.39 -10.78
C GLY A 17 -29.19 7.97 -9.32
N ASN A 18 -30.28 8.46 -8.70
CA ASN A 18 -30.73 7.99 -7.39
C ASN A 18 -30.97 6.48 -7.47
N LEU A 19 -30.00 5.69 -7.05
CA LEU A 19 -30.16 4.26 -6.80
C LEU A 19 -31.14 4.16 -5.64
N ALA A 20 -32.42 4.18 -5.95
CA ALA A 20 -33.46 3.95 -4.97
C ALA A 20 -33.12 2.62 -4.29
N THR A 21 -32.97 2.66 -2.98
CA THR A 21 -32.71 1.52 -2.08
C THR A 21 -33.90 0.54 -2.03
N THR A 22 -34.82 0.65 -2.98
CA THR A 22 -35.99 -0.19 -3.17
C THR A 22 -35.70 -1.20 -4.27
N SER A 23 -35.80 -2.47 -3.90
CA SER A 23 -35.67 -3.67 -4.73
C SER A 23 -36.16 -3.54 -6.17
N ASP A 24 -35.42 -4.16 -7.10
CA ASP A 24 -35.68 -4.31 -8.54
C ASP A 24 -35.44 -3.06 -9.40
N SER A 25 -34.20 -2.56 -9.37
CA SER A 25 -33.75 -1.51 -10.31
C SER A 25 -33.42 -2.11 -11.69
N GLU A 26 -33.64 -1.34 -12.74
CA GLU A 26 -33.41 -1.76 -14.14
C GLU A 26 -32.43 -0.80 -14.82
N PHE A 27 -31.34 -1.30 -15.41
CA PHE A 27 -30.53 -0.50 -16.34
C PHE A 27 -30.65 -1.07 -17.74
N SER A 28 -30.68 -0.18 -18.73
CA SER A 28 -30.73 -0.55 -20.14
C SER A 28 -29.38 -0.27 -20.80
N TYR A 29 -28.85 -1.23 -21.54
CA TYR A 29 -27.70 -1.02 -22.42
C TYR A 29 -28.06 -1.34 -23.87
N GLY A 30 -27.52 -0.54 -24.79
CA GLY A 30 -27.71 -0.72 -26.21
C GLY A 30 -26.68 -1.68 -26.81
N ILE A 31 -27.12 -2.69 -27.53
CA ILE A 31 -26.26 -3.55 -28.37
C ILE A 31 -26.42 -3.07 -29.82
N ARG A 32 -25.29 -2.87 -30.50
CA ARG A 32 -25.25 -2.62 -31.93
C ARG A 32 -24.66 -3.82 -32.64
N GLU A 33 -25.33 -4.29 -33.67
CA GLU A 33 -24.73 -5.23 -34.62
C GLU A 33 -23.87 -4.43 -35.59
N ILE A 34 -22.56 -4.41 -35.36
CA ILE A 34 -21.63 -3.78 -36.28
C ILE A 34 -21.25 -4.82 -37.33
N HIS A 35 -21.85 -4.74 -38.52
CA HIS A 35 -21.38 -5.49 -39.66
C HIS A 35 -20.12 -4.82 -40.24
N PRO A 36 -19.07 -5.55 -40.67
CA PRO A 36 -17.80 -4.97 -41.14
C PRO A 36 -17.90 -4.02 -42.36
N ILE A 37 -19.08 -3.90 -42.97
CA ILE A 37 -19.33 -3.18 -44.22
C ILE A 37 -20.22 -1.93 -43.97
N ASP A 38 -20.80 -1.77 -42.77
CA ASP A 38 -21.68 -0.64 -42.48
C ASP A 38 -20.88 0.66 -42.26
N ARG A 39 -20.92 1.53 -43.28
CA ARG A 39 -20.30 2.87 -43.28
C ARG A 39 -21.15 3.94 -42.59
N GLN A 40 -22.38 3.64 -42.21
CA GLN A 40 -23.26 4.57 -41.50
C GLN A 40 -23.61 4.01 -40.13
N CYS A 41 -22.87 4.47 -39.12
CA CYS A 41 -23.26 4.27 -37.74
C CYS A 41 -24.46 5.18 -37.44
N GLY A 42 -25.68 4.61 -37.39
CA GLY A 42 -26.83 5.29 -36.80
C GLY A 42 -26.57 5.63 -35.33
N ASN A 43 -27.29 6.61 -34.76
CA ASN A 43 -27.10 7.01 -33.36
C ASN A 43 -27.86 6.12 -32.34
N SER A 44 -28.77 5.27 -32.81
CA SER A 44 -29.61 4.42 -31.94
C SER A 44 -29.13 2.96 -31.93
N PRO A 45 -29.24 2.25 -30.80
CA PRO A 45 -28.90 0.82 -30.72
C PRO A 45 -29.95 -0.07 -31.40
N ASP A 46 -29.52 -1.21 -31.95
CA ASP A 46 -30.39 -2.19 -32.59
C ASP A 46 -31.19 -2.99 -31.56
N TYR A 47 -30.60 -3.23 -30.39
CA TYR A 47 -31.24 -3.91 -29.27
C TYR A 47 -31.03 -3.14 -27.98
N LEU A 48 -32.10 -3.01 -27.20
CA LEU A 48 -32.04 -2.56 -25.81
C LEU A 48 -32.15 -3.77 -24.90
N ALA A 49 -31.05 -4.13 -24.26
CA ALA A 49 -31.03 -5.16 -23.23
C ALA A 49 -31.31 -4.50 -21.87
N LYS A 50 -32.31 -5.01 -21.17
CA LYS A 50 -32.69 -4.59 -19.82
C LYS A 50 -32.17 -5.59 -18.80
N VAL A 51 -31.41 -5.09 -17.83
CA VAL A 51 -30.87 -5.91 -16.74
C VAL A 51 -31.50 -5.46 -15.44
N LYS A 52 -32.22 -6.39 -14.80
CA LYS A 52 -32.70 -6.21 -13.43
C LYS A 52 -31.56 -6.48 -12.47
N TYR A 53 -31.39 -5.59 -11.50
CA TYR A 53 -30.45 -5.76 -10.41
C TYR A 53 -31.12 -5.43 -9.08
N LYS A 54 -30.67 -6.10 -8.03
CA LYS A 54 -31.07 -5.78 -6.66
C LYS A 54 -29.96 -4.98 -6.01
N THR A 55 -30.29 -3.77 -5.58
CA THR A 55 -29.48 -3.00 -4.65
C THR A 55 -29.66 -3.60 -3.26
N LEU A 56 -28.56 -3.84 -2.56
CA LEU A 56 -28.61 -4.20 -1.15
C LEU A 56 -28.94 -2.94 -0.33
N SER A 57 -29.56 -3.13 0.83
CA SER A 57 -29.63 -2.03 1.80
C SER A 57 -28.22 -1.63 2.24
N ASP A 58 -28.05 -0.39 2.69
CA ASP A 58 -26.76 0.08 3.20
C ASP A 58 -26.21 -0.81 4.33
N GLN A 59 -27.10 -1.40 5.13
CA GLN A 59 -26.76 -2.30 6.25
C GLN A 59 -26.24 -3.67 5.77
N ASP A 60 -26.74 -4.14 4.63
CA ASP A 60 -26.42 -5.44 4.05
C ASP A 60 -25.26 -5.39 3.05
N ALA A 61 -24.97 -4.21 2.49
CA ALA A 61 -23.85 -4.01 1.58
C ALA A 61 -22.51 -4.33 2.28
N THR A 62 -21.68 -5.15 1.63
CA THR A 62 -20.33 -5.45 2.12
C THR A 62 -19.41 -4.25 1.85
N PRO A 63 -18.84 -3.61 2.89
CA PRO A 63 -17.95 -2.47 2.69
C PRO A 63 -16.65 -2.89 1.99
N ILE A 64 -16.05 -1.94 1.27
CA ILE A 64 -14.79 -2.15 0.55
C ILE A 64 -13.69 -1.34 1.22
N ILE A 65 -12.73 -2.05 1.82
CA ILE A 65 -11.49 -1.46 2.33
C ILE A 65 -10.58 -1.20 1.13
N VAL A 66 -10.39 0.08 0.79
CA VAL A 66 -9.50 0.51 -0.29
C VAL A 66 -8.05 0.18 0.10
N PRO A 67 -7.19 -0.29 -0.83
CA PRO A 67 -5.76 -0.43 -0.54
C PRO A 67 -5.19 0.87 0.02
N LEU A 68 -4.26 0.74 0.97
CA LEU A 68 -3.57 1.91 1.52
C LEU A 68 -2.80 2.62 0.42
N ASP A 69 -2.96 3.93 0.34
CA ASP A 69 -2.06 4.79 -0.40
C ASP A 69 -0.95 5.25 0.56
N TRP A 70 0.30 4.95 0.22
CA TRP A 70 1.45 5.36 1.01
C TRP A 70 1.54 6.88 1.13
N ALA A 71 1.07 7.63 0.12
CA ALA A 71 1.08 9.09 0.13
C ALA A 71 0.05 9.69 1.11
N GLU A 72 -0.92 8.89 1.55
CA GLU A 72 -1.94 9.31 2.52
C GLU A 72 -1.59 8.93 3.96
N GLN A 73 -0.53 8.14 4.17
CA GLN A 73 -0.05 7.83 5.51
C GLN A 73 0.88 8.95 5.97
N ALA A 74 0.66 9.47 7.18
CA ALA A 74 1.40 10.63 7.67
C ALA A 74 2.28 10.27 8.86
N VAL A 75 3.54 10.72 8.87
CA VAL A 75 4.38 10.64 10.08
C VAL A 75 3.82 11.60 11.12
N GLU A 76 3.41 11.09 12.27
CA GLU A 76 2.86 11.90 13.38
C GLU A 76 3.98 12.38 14.30
N SER A 77 4.92 11.49 14.60
CA SER A 77 6.04 11.72 15.52
C SER A 77 7.18 10.77 15.20
N ASP A 78 8.26 10.80 15.99
CA ASP A 78 9.41 9.92 15.81
C ASP A 78 9.05 8.41 15.91
N SER A 79 7.99 8.07 16.64
CA SER A 79 7.61 6.71 17.04
C SER A 79 6.25 6.27 16.51
N ARG A 80 5.46 7.17 15.94
CA ARG A 80 4.09 6.90 15.51
C ARG A 80 3.79 7.55 14.17
N PHE A 81 2.87 6.93 13.45
CA PHE A 81 2.31 7.45 12.21
C PHE A 81 0.78 7.40 12.26
N ILE A 82 0.14 8.25 11.48
CA ILE A 82 -1.29 8.22 11.26
C ILE A 82 -1.57 7.27 10.10
N ALA A 83 -2.18 6.13 10.42
CA ALA A 83 -2.76 5.23 9.43
C ALA A 83 -4.07 5.82 8.93
N SER A 84 -4.20 6.02 7.61
CA SER A 84 -5.40 6.54 6.94
C SER A 84 -5.97 5.49 6.00
N VAL A 85 -7.22 5.10 6.23
CA VAL A 85 -7.90 4.02 5.49
C VAL A 85 -9.23 4.52 4.95
N LYS A 86 -9.39 4.48 3.63
CA LYS A 86 -10.70 4.73 2.99
C LYS A 86 -11.53 3.45 2.99
N ILE A 87 -12.75 3.53 3.50
CA ILE A 87 -13.68 2.41 3.46
C ILE A 87 -14.98 2.86 2.80
N LEU A 88 -15.23 2.33 1.60
CA LEU A 88 -16.44 2.58 0.83
C LEU A 88 -17.59 1.72 1.37
N GLY A 89 -18.79 2.27 1.46
CA GLY A 89 -19.96 1.61 2.06
C GLY A 89 -19.92 1.50 3.58
N ALA A 90 -18.94 2.14 4.24
CA ALA A 90 -18.94 2.28 5.69
C ALA A 90 -20.02 3.27 6.15
N LEU A 91 -20.68 2.94 7.24
CA LEU A 91 -21.69 3.77 7.90
C LEU A 91 -21.08 4.48 9.10
N LYS A 92 -21.76 5.54 9.55
CA LYS A 92 -21.28 6.39 10.65
C LYS A 92 -21.07 5.63 11.96
N ASP A 93 -21.92 4.63 12.21
CA ASP A 93 -21.91 3.84 13.44
C ASP A 93 -21.07 2.55 13.31
N ASP A 94 -20.42 2.34 12.16
CA ASP A 94 -19.51 1.20 12.00
C ASP A 94 -18.27 1.38 12.91
N VAL A 95 -17.84 0.28 13.52
CA VAL A 95 -16.62 0.25 14.34
C VAL A 95 -15.49 -0.28 13.49
N VAL A 96 -14.44 0.52 13.31
CA VAL A 96 -13.26 0.12 12.54
C VAL A 96 -12.07 -0.03 13.46
N LYS A 97 -11.34 -1.13 13.30
CA LYS A 97 -10.16 -1.47 14.09
C LYS A 97 -8.97 -1.74 13.20
N TRP A 98 -7.83 -1.17 13.55
CA TRP A 98 -6.52 -1.61 13.09
C TRP A 98 -6.06 -2.79 13.95
N LYS A 99 -5.73 -3.90 13.31
CA LYS A 99 -5.26 -5.13 13.96
C LYS A 99 -3.78 -5.32 13.65
N GLY A 100 -2.93 -5.00 14.62
CA GLY A 100 -1.48 -5.24 14.54
C GLY A 100 -1.11 -6.70 14.78
N ARG A 101 0.11 -7.08 14.39
CA ARG A 101 0.67 -8.44 14.57
C ARG A 101 0.69 -8.91 16.03
N ASP A 102 0.91 -7.99 16.95
CA ASP A 102 0.99 -8.21 18.40
C ASP A 102 -0.37 -8.43 19.06
N GLY A 103 -1.47 -8.41 18.28
CA GLY A 103 -2.82 -8.45 18.80
C GLY A 103 -3.30 -7.09 19.33
N THR A 104 -2.56 -6.02 19.07
CA THR A 104 -3.02 -4.66 19.40
C THR A 104 -4.18 -4.28 18.49
N ASP A 105 -5.35 -4.13 19.12
CA ASP A 105 -6.56 -3.56 18.54
C ASP A 105 -6.54 -2.04 18.78
N VAL A 106 -6.29 -1.26 17.72
CA VAL A 106 -6.46 0.20 17.80
C VAL A 106 -7.76 0.57 17.13
N GLN A 107 -8.68 1.17 17.90
CA GLN A 107 -9.91 1.71 17.33
C GLN A 107 -9.59 2.91 16.44
N MET A 108 -10.06 2.86 15.20
CA MET A 108 -9.91 3.95 14.25
C MET A 108 -11.06 4.94 14.40
N THR A 109 -10.74 6.22 14.26
CA THR A 109 -11.71 7.31 14.33
C THR A 109 -12.22 7.63 12.93
N ALA A 110 -13.54 7.68 12.75
CA ALA A 110 -14.15 8.15 11.52
C ALA A 110 -13.84 9.65 11.33
N GLY A 111 -13.22 9.97 10.21
CA GLY A 111 -12.96 11.32 9.74
C GLY A 111 -14.01 11.77 8.74
N SER A 112 -13.56 12.48 7.70
CA SER A 112 -14.45 13.03 6.67
C SER A 112 -15.19 11.94 5.88
N ALA A 113 -16.45 12.22 5.56
CA ALA A 113 -17.22 11.43 4.61
C ALA A 113 -16.57 11.53 3.22
N ILE A 114 -16.53 10.39 2.53
CA ILE A 114 -16.12 10.29 1.13
C ILE A 114 -17.36 10.60 0.30
N GLN A 115 -17.30 11.68 -0.48
CA GLN A 115 -18.42 12.12 -1.31
C GLN A 115 -18.27 11.55 -2.73
N ASP A 116 -19.38 11.06 -3.30
CA ASP A 116 -19.41 10.76 -4.73
C ASP A 116 -19.23 12.07 -5.52
N PRO A 117 -18.29 12.12 -6.47
CA PRO A 117 -18.03 13.33 -7.26
C PRO A 117 -19.19 13.75 -8.17
N VAL A 118 -20.21 12.89 -8.39
CA VAL A 118 -21.35 13.15 -9.27
C VAL A 118 -22.49 13.84 -8.54
N ASP A 119 -22.90 13.29 -7.39
CA ASP A 119 -24.10 13.73 -6.68
C ASP A 119 -23.83 14.19 -5.24
N ASN A 120 -22.58 14.16 -4.78
CA ASN A 120 -22.17 14.48 -3.42
C ASN A 120 -22.91 13.65 -2.36
N SER A 121 -23.33 12.44 -2.71
CA SER A 121 -23.79 11.46 -1.73
C SER A 121 -22.62 10.89 -0.95
N ASN A 122 -22.87 10.55 0.31
CA ASN A 122 -21.88 9.89 1.14
C ASN A 122 -21.73 8.42 0.73
N ILE A 123 -20.55 8.06 0.24
CA ILE A 123 -20.23 6.70 -0.21
C ILE A 123 -19.26 5.98 0.74
N GLY A 124 -18.93 6.56 1.89
CA GLY A 124 -18.05 5.94 2.89
C GLY A 124 -17.32 6.95 3.76
N TYR A 125 -16.32 6.49 4.50
CA TYR A 125 -15.56 7.36 5.40
C TYR A 125 -14.07 7.07 5.31
N VAL A 126 -13.28 8.12 5.57
CA VAL A 126 -11.85 7.98 5.85
C VAL A 126 -11.69 7.71 7.35
N TYR A 127 -11.06 6.60 7.71
CA TYR A 127 -10.76 6.25 9.09
C TYR A 127 -9.29 6.50 9.39
N THR A 128 -8.99 7.06 10.57
CA THR A 128 -7.63 7.34 10.98
C THR A 128 -7.30 6.82 12.37
N ALA A 129 -6.05 6.41 12.58
CA ALA A 129 -5.54 6.04 13.90
C ALA A 129 -4.04 6.35 14.00
N ALA A 130 -3.60 6.78 15.18
CA ALA A 130 -2.17 6.87 15.49
C ALA A 130 -1.64 5.49 15.87
N ILE A 131 -0.72 4.95 15.06
CA ILE A 131 -0.17 3.59 15.20
C ILE A 131 1.35 3.70 15.44
N PRO A 132 1.93 2.87 16.33
CA PRO A 132 3.38 2.76 16.45
C PRO A 132 4.02 2.39 15.11
N MET A 133 5.12 3.06 14.75
CA MET A 133 5.89 2.69 13.55
C MET A 133 6.44 1.27 13.70
N PRO A 134 6.24 0.40 12.71
CA PRO A 134 6.83 -0.92 12.73
C PRO A 134 8.35 -0.87 12.76
N THR A 135 8.94 -1.82 13.50
CA THR A 135 10.39 -1.96 13.68
C THR A 135 10.95 -3.24 13.05
N HIS A 136 10.11 -4.06 12.42
CA HIS A 136 10.50 -5.34 11.82
C HIS A 136 9.77 -5.59 10.49
N LEU A 137 10.46 -6.20 9.52
CA LEU A 137 9.93 -6.50 8.18
C LEU A 137 8.86 -7.60 8.16
N ASP A 138 8.72 -8.33 9.27
CA ASP A 138 7.68 -9.34 9.48
C ASP A 138 6.37 -8.77 10.07
N TYR A 139 6.29 -7.43 10.22
CA TYR A 139 5.08 -6.77 10.64
C TYR A 139 3.95 -6.97 9.62
N ARG A 140 2.78 -7.37 10.13
CA ARG A 140 1.54 -7.52 9.38
C ARG A 140 0.45 -6.71 10.06
N ALA A 141 -0.46 -6.14 9.27
CA ALA A 141 -1.64 -5.48 9.80
C ALA A 141 -2.86 -5.71 8.92
N SER A 142 -4.02 -5.77 9.55
CA SER A 142 -5.31 -5.78 8.87
C SER A 142 -6.24 -4.71 9.42
N VAL A 143 -7.15 -4.24 8.58
CA VAL A 143 -8.28 -3.41 9.01
C VAL A 143 -9.49 -4.31 9.09
N GLU A 144 -10.18 -4.24 10.22
CA GLU A 144 -11.43 -4.95 10.49
C GLU A 144 -12.54 -3.92 10.68
N LEU A 145 -13.63 -4.07 9.93
CA LEU A 145 -14.85 -3.30 10.11
C LEU A 145 -15.94 -4.20 10.68
N LEU A 146 -16.51 -3.74 11.78
CA LEU A 146 -17.62 -4.35 12.50
C LEU A 146 -18.87 -3.48 12.35
N ARG A 147 -20.00 -4.11 12.02
CA ARG A 147 -21.31 -3.46 12.00
C ARG A 147 -22.23 -4.17 12.98
N ASN A 148 -22.87 -3.42 13.88
CA ASN A 148 -23.67 -4.00 14.96
C ASN A 148 -22.91 -5.09 15.74
N ASN A 149 -21.62 -4.86 16.00
CA ASN A 149 -20.70 -5.81 16.65
C ASN A 149 -20.46 -7.14 15.91
N GLN A 150 -20.82 -7.23 14.62
CA GLN A 150 -20.53 -8.38 13.77
C GLN A 150 -19.49 -8.00 12.70
N MET A 151 -18.52 -8.88 12.47
CA MET A 151 -17.49 -8.66 11.44
C MET A 151 -18.14 -8.66 10.05
N LYS A 152 -17.97 -7.55 9.34
CA LYS A 152 -18.47 -7.37 7.97
C LYS A 152 -17.38 -7.55 6.94
N VAL A 153 -16.20 -7.01 7.20
CA VAL A 153 -15.05 -7.16 6.33
C VAL A 153 -13.77 -7.06 7.13
N GLN A 154 -12.79 -7.90 6.78
CA GLN A 154 -11.42 -7.80 7.24
C GLN A 154 -10.50 -7.86 6.03
N LYS A 155 -9.52 -6.96 5.96
CA LYS A 155 -8.55 -6.92 4.86
C LYS A 155 -7.15 -6.68 5.39
N GLN A 156 -6.21 -7.49 4.95
CA GLN A 156 -4.79 -7.25 5.17
C GLN A 156 -4.36 -6.01 4.37
N VAL A 157 -3.78 -5.04 5.07
CA VAL A 157 -3.38 -3.75 4.50
C VAL A 157 -1.87 -3.51 4.58
N VAL A 158 -1.18 -4.23 5.47
CA VAL A 158 0.28 -4.31 5.52
C VAL A 158 0.67 -5.78 5.60
N SER A 159 1.59 -6.19 4.73
CA SER A 159 2.09 -7.55 4.64
C SER A 159 3.55 -7.62 5.02
N ASP A 160 4.01 -8.81 5.40
CA ASP A 160 5.45 -9.00 5.55
C ASP A 160 6.16 -9.15 4.20
N MET A 161 7.49 -9.02 4.23
CA MET A 161 8.33 -9.14 3.04
C MET A 161 8.28 -10.54 2.38
N ASN A 162 7.96 -11.57 3.16
CA ASN A 162 7.95 -12.98 2.74
C ASN A 162 6.55 -13.48 2.34
N ASP A 163 5.54 -12.63 2.38
CA ASP A 163 4.16 -13.00 2.09
C ASP A 163 4.02 -13.20 0.57
N THR A 164 3.76 -14.44 0.19
CA THR A 164 3.66 -14.87 -1.21
C THR A 164 2.24 -14.85 -1.73
N LYS A 165 1.26 -14.47 -0.89
CA LYS A 165 -0.14 -14.42 -1.31
C LYS A 165 -0.37 -13.32 -2.36
N PRO A 166 -1.21 -13.54 -3.39
CA PRO A 166 -1.48 -12.54 -4.42
C PRO A 166 -1.92 -11.18 -3.87
N GLU A 167 -2.77 -11.18 -2.84
CA GLU A 167 -3.27 -10.00 -2.14
C GLU A 167 -2.19 -9.22 -1.37
N ALA A 168 -1.03 -9.82 -1.12
CA ALA A 168 0.07 -9.21 -0.37
C ALA A 168 1.07 -8.44 -1.25
N LEU A 169 1.08 -8.67 -2.58
CA LEU A 169 2.11 -8.17 -3.48
C LEU A 169 2.26 -6.64 -3.47
N GLY A 170 1.17 -5.89 -3.25
CA GLY A 170 1.18 -4.42 -3.18
C GLY A 170 1.34 -3.84 -1.76
N ASN A 171 1.28 -4.67 -0.72
CA ASN A 171 1.21 -4.24 0.68
C ASN A 171 2.48 -4.60 1.48
N LYS A 172 3.47 -5.23 0.83
CA LYS A 172 4.70 -5.68 1.47
C LYS A 172 5.79 -4.60 1.44
N PRO A 173 6.62 -4.48 2.48
CA PRO A 173 7.85 -3.72 2.38
C PRO A 173 8.79 -4.39 1.36
N MET A 174 9.44 -3.57 0.55
CA MET A 174 10.37 -4.00 -0.49
C MET A 174 11.69 -3.25 -0.33
N LEU A 175 12.78 -4.03 -0.30
CA LEU A 175 14.14 -3.51 -0.37
C LEU A 175 14.80 -4.15 -1.60
N VAL A 176 15.11 -3.33 -2.59
CA VAL A 176 15.68 -3.82 -3.86
C VAL A 176 17.06 -3.20 -4.05
N VAL A 177 18.02 -4.07 -4.36
CA VAL A 177 19.40 -3.69 -4.64
C VAL A 177 19.57 -3.49 -6.13
N HIS A 178 20.09 -2.33 -6.52
CA HIS A 178 20.40 -1.95 -7.89
C HIS A 178 21.80 -1.32 -8.00
N ASP A 179 22.36 -1.29 -9.21
CA ASP A 179 23.54 -0.53 -9.58
C ASP A 179 24.75 -0.68 -8.63
N CYS A 180 25.15 -1.93 -8.39
CA CYS A 180 26.32 -2.24 -7.57
C CYS A 180 27.63 -2.23 -8.36
N SER A 181 28.65 -1.62 -7.78
CA SER A 181 30.04 -1.63 -8.19
C SER A 181 30.94 -1.94 -6.99
N GLU A 182 32.25 -1.96 -7.18
CA GLU A 182 33.23 -2.28 -6.12
C GLU A 182 33.19 -1.35 -4.89
N ARG A 183 32.55 -0.18 -5.00
CA ARG A 183 32.52 0.84 -3.92
C ARG A 183 31.14 1.47 -3.70
N ARG A 184 30.16 1.13 -4.55
CA ARG A 184 28.82 1.74 -4.55
C ARG A 184 27.75 0.69 -4.72
N CYS A 185 26.63 0.86 -4.04
CA CYS A 185 25.36 0.27 -4.45
C CYS A 185 24.25 1.29 -4.26
N THR A 186 23.15 1.13 -4.99
CA THR A 186 21.91 1.87 -4.74
C THR A 186 20.88 0.89 -4.18
N LEU A 187 20.18 1.28 -3.12
CA LEU A 187 19.11 0.50 -2.52
C LEU A 187 17.81 1.26 -2.67
N THR A 188 16.80 0.67 -3.27
CA THR A 188 15.46 1.26 -3.32
C THR A 188 14.60 0.64 -2.23
N TRP A 189 14.14 1.47 -1.31
CA TRP A 189 13.18 1.09 -0.28
C TRP A 189 11.79 1.55 -0.66
N ARG A 190 10.80 0.68 -0.44
CA ARG A 190 9.37 0.99 -0.57
C ARG A 190 8.58 0.27 0.51
N ALA A 191 7.63 0.95 1.14
CA ALA A 191 6.70 0.38 2.09
C ALA A 191 5.38 1.16 2.09
N THR A 192 4.30 0.44 2.39
CA THR A 192 2.94 1.02 2.47
C THR A 192 2.76 1.94 3.67
N VAL A 193 3.52 1.72 4.74
CA VAL A 193 3.52 2.50 5.99
C VAL A 193 4.97 2.86 6.37
N PRO A 194 5.22 3.90 7.19
CA PRO A 194 6.58 4.29 7.53
C PRO A 194 7.13 3.37 8.62
N TYR A 195 8.43 3.11 8.58
CA TYR A 195 9.12 2.22 9.51
C TYR A 195 10.08 3.00 10.40
N ARG A 196 10.43 2.44 11.56
CA ARG A 196 11.50 3.00 12.42
C ARG A 196 12.68 2.06 12.46
N VAL A 197 13.87 2.61 12.22
CA VAL A 197 15.13 1.86 12.26
C VAL A 197 15.44 1.39 13.67
N THR A 198 15.45 0.07 13.82
CA THR A 198 16.04 -0.66 14.93
C THR A 198 17.14 -1.59 14.40
N PRO A 199 18.02 -2.14 15.26
CA PRO A 199 18.99 -3.17 14.85
C PRO A 199 18.32 -4.37 14.15
N ASP A 200 17.07 -4.66 14.50
CA ASP A 200 16.33 -5.86 14.07
C ASP A 200 15.45 -5.64 12.83
N LEU A 201 15.48 -4.44 12.22
CA LEU A 201 14.68 -4.10 11.04
C LEU A 201 15.17 -4.80 9.76
N GLY A 202 16.31 -5.50 9.78
CA GLY A 202 16.79 -6.22 8.59
C GLY A 202 17.28 -5.31 7.46
N VAL A 203 17.64 -4.05 7.77
CA VAL A 203 18.25 -3.08 6.83
C VAL A 203 19.77 -2.97 7.04
N GLY A 204 20.40 -4.01 7.58
CA GLY A 204 21.84 -4.11 7.81
C GLY A 204 22.57 -4.88 6.71
N LEU A 205 23.90 -4.91 6.80
CA LEU A 205 24.75 -5.58 5.81
C LEU A 205 24.48 -7.08 5.73
N ALA A 206 24.23 -7.74 6.87
CA ALA A 206 23.92 -9.17 6.92
C ALA A 206 22.64 -9.52 6.14
N ALA A 207 21.55 -8.79 6.36
CA ALA A 207 20.29 -9.00 5.65
C ALA A 207 20.41 -8.75 4.14
N LEU A 208 21.19 -7.73 3.73
CA LEU A 208 21.43 -7.50 2.30
C LEU A 208 22.33 -8.57 1.66
N ARG A 209 23.23 -9.24 2.41
CA ARG A 209 24.03 -10.36 1.88
C ARG A 209 23.16 -11.57 1.50
N GLU A 210 21.93 -11.65 1.98
CA GLU A 210 20.97 -12.67 1.53
C GLU A 210 20.46 -12.37 0.10
N ASN A 211 20.62 -11.13 -0.38
CA ASN A 211 20.31 -10.78 -1.76
C ASN A 211 21.42 -11.30 -2.71
N PRO A 212 21.12 -12.21 -3.65
CA PRO A 212 22.15 -12.83 -4.50
C PRO A 212 22.95 -11.84 -5.36
N LYS A 213 22.31 -10.74 -5.81
CA LYS A 213 22.98 -9.72 -6.62
C LYS A 213 23.96 -8.90 -5.79
N PHE A 214 23.60 -8.61 -4.54
CA PHE A 214 24.45 -7.85 -3.62
C PHE A 214 25.59 -8.72 -3.08
N ALA A 215 25.32 -9.98 -2.75
CA ALA A 215 26.31 -10.96 -2.27
C ALA A 215 27.48 -11.17 -3.25
N ALA A 216 27.20 -11.15 -4.56
CA ALA A 216 28.20 -11.38 -5.60
C ALA A 216 29.20 -10.23 -5.78
N VAL A 217 28.82 -9.00 -5.43
CA VAL A 217 29.61 -7.77 -5.70
C VAL A 217 30.30 -7.24 -4.44
N LEU A 218 29.83 -7.67 -3.27
CA LEU A 218 30.37 -7.23 -1.99
C LEU A 218 31.80 -7.71 -1.75
N PRO A 219 32.71 -6.81 -1.30
CA PRO A 219 33.95 -7.23 -0.67
C PRO A 219 33.64 -8.11 0.55
N LYS A 220 34.49 -9.11 0.83
CA LYS A 220 34.35 -9.98 2.01
C LYS A 220 34.24 -9.19 3.32
N ASN A 221 34.91 -8.03 3.37
CA ASN A 221 34.92 -7.09 4.50
C ASN A 221 34.66 -5.66 4.00
N ILE A 222 33.64 -4.99 4.54
CA ILE A 222 33.40 -3.56 4.33
C ILE A 222 33.94 -2.78 5.53
N PHE A 223 34.74 -1.76 5.27
CA PHE A 223 35.42 -1.00 6.32
C PHE A 223 34.58 0.15 6.90
N SER A 224 33.79 0.87 6.11
CA SER A 224 32.95 1.95 6.63
C SER A 224 31.96 2.45 5.59
N LEU A 225 30.86 3.05 6.05
CA LEU A 225 30.03 3.91 5.21
C LEU A 225 30.69 5.27 5.07
N ASP A 226 30.91 5.68 3.82
CA ASP A 226 31.37 7.02 3.46
C ASP A 226 30.29 8.06 3.78
N TYR A 227 30.71 9.29 4.10
CA TYR A 227 29.83 10.43 4.38
C TYR A 227 28.85 10.78 3.25
N ARG A 228 29.17 10.36 2.02
CA ARG A 228 28.34 10.51 0.82
C ARG A 228 27.21 9.49 0.73
N SER A 229 27.21 8.48 1.60
CA SER A 229 26.03 7.62 1.73
C SER A 229 24.87 8.48 2.21
N ALA A 230 23.73 8.45 1.52
CA ALA A 230 22.59 9.28 1.84
C ALA A 230 21.32 8.77 1.18
N TRP A 231 20.18 9.10 1.78
CA TRP A 231 18.89 9.01 1.10
C TRP A 231 18.80 10.08 0.01
N GLN A 232 18.21 9.68 -1.10
CA GLN A 232 17.83 10.50 -2.23
C GLN A 232 16.36 10.21 -2.53
N ASN A 233 15.69 11.16 -3.19
CA ASN A 233 14.30 10.99 -3.65
C ASN A 233 13.29 10.63 -2.54
N HIS A 234 13.51 11.10 -1.30
CA HIS A 234 12.62 10.84 -0.16
C HIS A 234 11.70 12.05 0.09
N GLN A 235 10.50 12.07 -0.50
CA GLN A 235 9.58 13.22 -0.36
C GLN A 235 8.77 13.21 0.93
N ASP A 236 8.75 12.08 1.67
CA ASP A 236 7.92 11.87 2.86
C ASP A 236 8.19 12.83 4.04
N PHE A 237 9.35 13.49 4.05
CA PHE A 237 9.76 14.40 5.14
C PHE A 237 9.74 15.87 4.73
N ALA A 238 9.28 16.20 3.51
CA ALA A 238 9.20 17.58 3.05
C ALA A 238 8.23 18.39 3.94
N GLY A 239 8.74 19.43 4.61
CA GLY A 239 7.94 20.30 5.48
C GLY A 239 7.91 19.92 6.96
N LEU A 240 8.51 18.79 7.37
CA LEU A 240 8.66 18.45 8.79
C LEU A 240 9.89 19.16 9.39
N SER A 241 9.69 19.89 10.48
CA SER A 241 10.72 20.74 11.10
C SER A 241 11.60 20.04 12.13
N ASP A 242 11.31 18.78 12.47
CA ASP A 242 12.11 18.02 13.43
C ASP A 242 13.36 17.44 12.76
N LYS A 243 14.52 17.98 13.16
CA LYS A 243 15.84 17.54 12.68
C LYS A 243 16.16 16.08 13.02
N LYS A 244 15.45 15.45 13.97
CA LYS A 244 15.62 14.04 14.35
C LYS A 244 14.84 13.07 13.47
N LEU A 245 13.93 13.56 12.63
CA LEU A 245 13.20 12.73 11.65
C LEU A 245 14.03 12.44 10.41
N LEU A 246 15.02 13.28 10.11
CA LEU A 246 15.88 13.07 8.96
C LEU A 246 16.80 11.87 9.22
N PRO A 247 16.82 10.88 8.31
CA PRO A 247 17.63 9.70 8.49
C PRO A 247 19.13 10.01 8.52
N ALA A 248 19.77 9.75 9.67
CA ALA A 248 21.20 9.91 9.83
C ALA A 248 21.92 8.59 9.55
N ILE A 249 23.02 8.65 8.80
CA ILE A 249 23.84 7.49 8.43
C ILE A 249 24.72 7.07 9.60
N ASN A 250 24.76 5.77 9.88
CA ASN A 250 25.60 5.19 10.90
C ASN A 250 27.01 4.89 10.33
N ARG A 251 27.99 5.72 10.68
CA ARG A 251 29.40 5.54 10.25
C ARG A 251 30.14 4.63 11.24
N VAL A 252 30.10 3.33 10.99
CA VAL A 252 30.78 2.31 11.80
C VAL A 252 31.53 1.34 10.87
N LEU A 253 32.50 0.62 11.43
CA LEU A 253 33.19 -0.48 10.77
C LEU A 253 32.34 -1.77 10.79
N TYR A 254 31.85 -2.19 9.62
CA TYR A 254 30.93 -3.32 9.47
C TYR A 254 31.70 -4.64 9.24
N GLN A 255 32.20 -5.26 10.31
CA GLN A 255 32.89 -6.57 10.26
C GLN A 255 31.91 -7.75 10.24
N GLY A 256 30.86 -7.67 9.42
CA GLY A 256 29.77 -8.66 9.40
C GLY A 256 28.76 -8.52 10.55
N SER A 257 28.67 -7.34 11.19
CA SER A 257 27.73 -7.09 12.28
C SER A 257 26.29 -6.90 11.80
N ASN A 258 25.33 -7.22 12.68
CA ASN A 258 23.89 -6.91 12.56
C ASN A 258 23.58 -5.41 12.72
N ASP A 259 24.56 -4.53 12.51
CA ASP A 259 24.35 -3.10 12.65
C ASP A 259 23.63 -2.54 11.41
N SER A 260 22.59 -1.75 11.66
CA SER A 260 21.88 -1.01 10.62
C SER A 260 22.78 0.06 10.01
N PHE A 261 22.66 0.26 8.68
CA PHE A 261 23.32 1.36 7.97
C PHE A 261 22.84 2.74 8.42
N MET A 262 21.66 2.80 9.03
CA MET A 262 21.08 4.02 9.59
C MET A 262 21.23 4.04 11.09
N THR A 263 21.38 5.23 11.66
CA THR A 263 21.45 5.42 13.10
C THR A 263 20.18 4.89 13.78
N ARG A 264 20.35 4.31 14.96
CA ARG A 264 19.24 3.84 15.79
C ARG A 264 18.30 5.03 16.05
N ASN A 265 16.99 4.80 16.01
CA ASN A 265 15.94 5.81 16.20
C ASN A 265 15.65 6.75 15.02
N THR A 266 16.10 6.41 13.82
CA THR A 266 15.73 7.11 12.59
C THR A 266 14.37 6.64 12.07
N ALA A 267 13.50 7.54 11.63
CA ALA A 267 12.33 7.20 10.82
C ALA A 267 12.76 6.93 9.37
N MET A 268 12.24 5.86 8.76
CA MET A 268 12.44 5.56 7.35
C MET A 268 11.28 6.13 6.53
N PRO A 269 11.56 6.67 5.32
CA PRO A 269 10.50 7.12 4.42
C PRO A 269 9.64 5.93 3.98
N HIS A 270 8.46 6.20 3.42
CA HIS A 270 7.68 5.22 2.68
C HIS A 270 8.42 4.78 1.43
N THR A 271 9.12 5.69 0.76
CA THR A 271 9.93 5.37 -0.42
C THR A 271 11.19 6.21 -0.49
N GLY A 272 12.26 5.63 -0.99
CA GLY A 272 13.48 6.38 -1.27
C GLY A 272 14.57 5.51 -1.87
N ASP A 273 15.58 6.18 -2.43
CA ASP A 273 16.80 5.54 -2.90
C ASP A 273 17.93 5.86 -1.92
N PHE A 274 18.54 4.85 -1.33
CA PHE A 274 19.72 5.01 -0.49
C PHE A 274 20.97 4.68 -1.31
N SER A 275 21.81 5.70 -1.54
CA SER A 275 23.14 5.47 -2.09
C SER A 275 24.04 4.94 -0.97
N LEU A 276 24.48 3.70 -1.09
CA LEU A 276 25.42 3.05 -0.18
C LEU A 276 26.83 3.21 -0.74
N MET A 277 27.64 4.06 -0.10
CA MET A 277 29.03 4.29 -0.46
C MET A 277 29.93 3.66 0.58
N PHE A 278 30.79 2.74 0.19
CA PHE A 278 31.60 1.98 1.13
C PHE A 278 33.08 1.91 0.72
N GLU A 279 33.94 1.90 1.73
CA GLU A 279 35.36 1.67 1.57
C GLU A 279 35.67 0.17 1.76
N PRO A 280 36.34 -0.49 0.79
CA PRO A 280 36.78 -1.87 0.99
C PRO A 280 37.86 -1.91 2.07
N SER A 281 37.84 -2.92 2.94
CA SER A 281 38.98 -3.10 3.87
C SER A 281 40.24 -3.39 3.05
N ALA A 282 41.36 -2.74 3.37
CA ALA A 282 42.65 -3.12 2.80
C ALA A 282 42.82 -4.64 2.97
N ARG A 283 43.17 -5.35 1.89
CA ARG A 283 43.42 -6.80 1.91
C ARG A 283 44.43 -7.08 3.03
N GLN A 284 44.03 -7.84 4.06
CA GLN A 284 44.95 -8.60 4.88
C GLN A 284 45.25 -9.91 4.18
#